data_AF-A0A2R7S732-F1
#
_entry.id   AF-A0A2R7S732-F1
#
_cell.length_a   1.000
_cell.length_b   1.000
_cell.length_c   1.000
_cell.angle_alpha   90.00
_cell.angle_beta   90.00
_cell.angle_gamma   90.00
#
_symmetry.space_group_name_H-M   'P 1'
#
loop_
_entity.id
_entity.type
_entity.pdbx_description
1 polymer ?
#
loop_
_entity_poly.entity_id
_entity_poly.type
_entity_poly.pdbx_seq_one_letter_code
_entity_poly.pdbx_strand_id
1 'polypeptide(L)' 'MTLDDWLAHCERLHPKTIDMTLDRVATVKQRLGLAFDCPTIVVAGTNGKGSTCAMLESIALHAGYRVGLYI' A
#
# COMPACT_ATOMS: atom_id res chain seq x y z
N MET A 1 -2.57 -21.11 9.64
CA MET A 1 -2.85 -19.67 9.62
C MET A 1 -3.59 -19.36 8.34
N THR A 2 -4.88 -19.08 8.44
CA THR A 2 -5.73 -18.61 7.34
C THR A 2 -5.55 -17.10 7.14
N LEU A 3 -6.19 -16.54 6.12
CA LEU A 3 -6.28 -15.08 5.96
C LEU A 3 -6.90 -14.43 7.21
N ASP A 4 -8.00 -15.01 7.71
CA ASP A 4 -8.71 -14.49 8.88
C ASP A 4 -7.84 -14.55 10.15
N ASP A 5 -7.09 -15.64 10.36
CA ASP A 5 -6.16 -15.75 11.48
C ASP A 5 -5.10 -14.64 11.45
N TRP A 6 -4.61 -14.31 10.26
CA TRP A 6 -3.60 -13.28 10.06
C TRP A 6 -4.16 -11.86 10.26
N LEU A 7 -5.35 -11.58 9.74
CA LEU A 7 -6.05 -10.32 9.96
C LEU A 7 -6.30 -10.09 11.46
N ALA A 8 -6.82 -11.10 12.16
CA ALA A 8 -7.06 -11.03 13.60
C ALA A 8 -5.75 -10.86 14.40
N HIS A 9 -4.62 -11.39 13.92
CA HIS A 9 -3.32 -11.12 14.52
C HIS A 9 -2.90 -9.66 14.33
N CYS A 10 -2.99 -9.13 13.11
CA CYS A 10 -2.64 -7.74 12.78
C CYS A 10 -3.45 -6.72 13.60
N GLU A 11 -4.76 -6.93 13.75
CA GLU A 11 -5.65 -6.05 14.53
C GLU A 11 -5.24 -5.93 16.01
N ARG A 12 -4.59 -6.94 16.58
CA ARG A 12 -4.15 -6.95 17.98
C ARG A 12 -2.80 -6.28 18.22
N LEU A 13 -1.99 -6.02 17.19
CA LEU A 13 -0.58 -5.60 17.35
C LEU A 13 -0.40 -4.13 17.78
N HIS A 14 -1.42 -3.26 17.69
CA HIS A 14 -1.25 -1.81 17.92
C HIS A 14 -2.36 -1.15 18.77
N PRO A 15 -2.06 -0.73 20.02
CA PRO A 15 -3.03 -0.03 20.89
C PRO A 15 -3.14 1.49 20.63
N LYS A 16 -2.35 2.07 19.70
CA LYS A 16 -2.56 3.42 19.18
C LYS A 16 -3.16 3.32 17.78
N THR A 17 -4.35 3.90 17.60
CA THR A 17 -5.14 3.81 16.37
C THR A 17 -4.37 4.32 15.13
N ILE A 18 -3.50 5.33 15.29
CA ILE A 18 -2.64 5.88 14.22
C ILE A 18 -1.30 6.37 14.82
N ASP A 19 -0.18 5.87 14.29
CA ASP A 19 1.17 6.40 14.50
C ASP A 19 1.69 6.93 13.16
N MET A 20 1.84 8.25 13.04
CA MET A 20 2.18 8.91 11.77
C MET A 20 3.69 8.97 11.49
N THR A 21 4.53 8.37 12.36
CA THR A 21 5.97 8.28 12.12
C THR A 21 6.32 7.14 11.16
N LEU A 22 7.43 7.27 10.44
CA LEU A 22 7.86 6.26 9.45
C LEU A 22 8.98 5.35 9.98
N ASP A 23 9.52 5.58 11.17
CA ASP A 23 10.77 4.94 11.62
C ASP A 23 10.67 3.41 11.72
N ARG A 24 9.56 2.91 12.26
CA ARG A 24 9.34 1.47 12.43
C ARG A 24 9.13 0.77 11.10
N VAL A 25 8.31 1.35 10.21
CA VAL A 25 8.05 0.76 8.89
C VAL A 25 9.26 0.87 7.97
N ALA A 26 10.05 1.94 8.07
CA ALA A 26 11.32 2.08 7.35
C ALA A 26 12.32 0.98 7.76
N THR A 27 12.42 0.67 9.05
CA THR A 27 13.26 -0.42 9.56
C THR A 27 12.81 -1.77 8.99
N VAL A 28 11.51 -2.04 8.94
CA VAL A 28 10.97 -3.28 8.34
C VAL A 28 11.28 -3.35 6.85
N LYS A 29 11.05 -2.25 6.10
CA LYS A 29 11.36 -2.16 4.66
C LYS A 29 12.83 -2.51 4.38
N GLN A 30 13.75 -1.96 5.18
CA GLN A 30 15.18 -2.23 5.05
C GLN A 30 15.52 -3.70 5.33
N ARG A 31 14.98 -4.28 6.42
CA ARG A 31 15.23 -5.69 6.77
C ARG A 31 14.69 -6.67 5.73
N LEU A 32 13.58 -6.33 5.09
CA LEU A 32 12.98 -7.13 4.02
C LEU A 32 13.64 -6.88 2.64
N GLY A 33 14.53 -5.89 2.52
CA GLY A 33 15.16 -5.55 1.25
C GLY A 33 14.17 -5.08 0.17
N LEU A 34 13.05 -4.45 0.58
CA LEU A 34 12.01 -4.04 -0.36
C LEU A 34 12.45 -2.83 -1.19
N ALA A 35 12.59 -3.05 -2.49
CA ALA A 35 12.84 -2.04 -3.51
C ALA A 35 11.78 -2.14 -4.61
N PHE A 36 11.37 -0.98 -5.15
CA PHE A 36 10.43 -0.89 -6.27
C PHE A 36 11.18 -0.28 -7.45
N ASP A 37 11.54 -1.11 -8.42
CA ASP A 37 12.27 -0.68 -9.62
C ASP A 37 11.32 -0.26 -10.76
N CYS A 38 10.04 0.00 -10.44
CA CYS A 38 9.01 0.42 -11.39
C CYS A 38 8.55 1.87 -11.12
N PRO A 39 8.02 2.57 -12.15
CA PRO A 39 7.38 3.86 -11.95
C PRO A 39 6.27 3.77 -10.90
N THR A 40 6.35 4.62 -9.87
CA THR A 40 5.40 4.63 -8.75
C THR A 40 4.67 5.96 -8.71
N ILE A 41 3.33 5.92 -8.72
CA ILE A 41 2.46 7.09 -8.59
C ILE A 41 1.79 7.03 -7.22
N VAL A 42 2.00 8.05 -6.39
CA VAL A 42 1.40 8.16 -5.05
C VAL A 42 0.28 9.22 -5.08
N VAL A 43 -0.95 8.81 -4.77
CA VAL A 43 -2.12 9.70 -4.76
C VAL A 43 -2.55 10.00 -3.33
N ALA A 44 -2.40 11.27 -2.93
CA ALA A 44 -2.83 11.78 -1.63
C ALA A 44 -4.08 12.68 -1.79
N GLY A 45 -4.89 12.80 -0.73
CA GLY A 45 -6.04 13.70 -0.70
C GLY A 45 -7.15 13.22 0.23
N THR A 46 -8.06 14.12 0.61
CA THR A 46 -9.20 13.78 1.48
C THR A 46 -10.19 12.87 0.76
N ASN A 47 -10.56 13.22 -0.48
CA ASN A 47 -11.52 12.49 -1.31
C ASN A 47 -10.90 12.12 -2.66
N GLY A 48 -11.45 11.11 -3.33
CA GLY A 48 -11.11 10.78 -4.72
C GLY A 48 -9.87 9.90 -4.93
N LYS A 49 -9.11 9.55 -3.89
CA LYS A 49 -7.91 8.68 -4.00
C LYS A 49 -8.21 7.38 -4.76
N GLY A 50 -9.22 6.63 -4.31
CA GLY A 50 -9.59 5.36 -4.94
C GLY A 50 -10.03 5.51 -6.39
N SER A 51 -10.89 6.49 -6.69
CA SER A 51 -11.36 6.73 -8.06
C SER A 51 -10.24 7.21 -8.99
N THR A 52 -9.32 8.04 -8.51
CA THR A 52 -8.16 8.49 -9.28
C THR A 52 -7.21 7.32 -9.54
N CYS A 53 -6.91 6.50 -8.54
CA CYS A 53 -6.05 5.33 -8.75
C CYS A 53 -6.67 4.32 -9.71
N ALA A 54 -7.98 4.06 -9.61
CA ALA A 54 -8.70 3.18 -10.54
C ALA A 54 -8.68 3.71 -11.99
N MET A 55 -8.83 5.03 -12.18
CA MET A 55 -8.69 5.66 -13.49
C MET A 55 -7.28 5.48 -14.07
N LEU A 56 -6.24 5.73 -13.26
CA LEU A 56 -4.85 5.57 -13.67
C LEU A 56 -4.51 4.12 -14.00
N GLU A 57 -4.95 3.17 -13.18
CA GLU A 57 -4.79 1.74 -13.41
C GLU A 57 -5.43 1.33 -14.73
N SER A 58 -6.67 1.74 -14.98
CA SER A 58 -7.38 1.44 -16.23
C SER A 58 -6.60 1.95 -17.44
N ILE A 59 -6.18 3.22 -17.44
CA ILE A 59 -5.41 3.80 -18.56
C ILE A 59 -4.10 3.03 -18.78
N ALA A 60 -3.35 2.74 -17.72
CA ALA A 60 -2.06 2.04 -17.83
C ALA A 60 -2.23 0.59 -18.31
N LEU A 61 -3.26 -0.13 -17.84
CA LEU A 61 -3.58 -1.47 -18.33
C LEU A 61 -3.94 -1.46 -19.82
N HIS A 62 -4.77 -0.51 -20.26
CA HIS A 62 -5.13 -0.37 -21.68
C HIS A 62 -3.95 0.05 -22.57
N ALA A 63 -2.96 0.76 -22.00
CA ALA A 63 -1.71 1.08 -22.67
C ALA A 63 -0.70 -0.10 -22.69
N GLY A 64 -1.07 -1.26 -22.15
CA GLY A 64 -0.27 -2.49 -22.19
C GLY A 64 0.74 -2.65 -21.05
N TYR A 65 0.66 -1.81 -20.01
CA TYR A 65 1.53 -1.95 -18.83
C TYR A 65 1.04 -3.04 -17.88
N ARG A 66 1.97 -3.62 -17.13
CA ARG A 66 1.67 -4.42 -15.94
C ARG A 66 1.52 -3.47 -14.76
N VAL A 67 0.34 -3.44 -14.15
CA VAL A 67 0.01 -2.49 -13.09
C VAL A 67 -0.23 -3.23 -11.78
N GLY A 68 0.22 -2.63 -10.68
CA GLY A 68 -0.18 -2.99 -9.33
C GLY A 68 -0.85 -1.79 -8.67
N LEU A 69 -1.95 -2.04 -7.95
CA LEU A 69 -2.76 -1.03 -7.27
C LEU A 69 -2.87 -1.35 -5.78
N TYR A 70 -2.60 -0.36 -4.92
CA TYR A 70 -2.79 -0.43 -3.47
C TYR A 70 -3.60 0.79 -3.01
N ILE A 71 -4.70 0.54 -2.29
CA ILE A 71 -5.63 1.56 -1.75
C ILE A 71 -6.01 1.26 -0.31
#